data_AF-A0A7K4W1Q6-F1
#
_entry.id   AF-A0A7K4W1Q6-F1
#
_cell.length_a   1.000
_cell.length_b   1.000
_cell.length_c   1.000
_cell.angle_alpha   90.00
_cell.angle_beta   90.00
_cell.angle_gamma   90.00
#
_symmetry.space_group_name_H-M   'P 1'
#
loop_
_entity.id
_entity.type
_entity.pdbx_description
1 polymer ?
#
loop_
_entity_poly.entity_id
_entity_poly.type
_entity_poly.pdbx_seq_one_letter_code
_entity_poly.pdbx_strand_id
1 'polypeptide(L)'
;SQDFKLHQPQNKMSVKAGDTLTLNCTVSGSSEPGPVKWLKGWSSGNRTIYEDTGSASPRVTRAVNRSNTDFTIHIRDVQPEDVGTYYCVKFRKSASGVNEVFRRGNGTEVSVLAKPSTPIVSGPSQRAGPGQSGAFNCTAGGFFPENIDVKWFKDETRISSQLPQVTEWREKSYNMSSSVTVVLGKGDVLSQLICKVQHSASPTPLQGRYQLSRVLRVSPSVDVNNEQKSPIEVNKTMKFTCHVKGFYPENVTVSWLENGVKIKEEKDSQPSVFHQGLFELRSQLEVQATEEKNGSMFTCLVVHDAQAPVNQSAILWIVSPDQEGQDKGSQIYSGESKLGGV
;
A
#
# COMPACT_ATOMS: atom_id res chain seq x y z
N SER A 1 -43.61 -43.70 24.63
CA SER A 1 -43.64 -43.76 23.15
C SER A 1 -42.29 -44.27 22.64
N GLN A 2 -42.25 -45.43 21.98
CA GLN A 2 -40.99 -46.10 21.59
C GLN A 2 -40.44 -45.70 20.20
N ASP A 3 -41.22 -45.02 19.35
CA ASP A 3 -40.85 -44.81 17.93
C ASP A 3 -40.47 -43.37 17.56
N PHE A 4 -40.40 -42.44 18.52
CA PHE A 4 -39.95 -41.08 18.23
C PHE A 4 -38.53 -41.11 17.67
N LYS A 5 -38.24 -40.32 16.65
CA LYS A 5 -36.89 -40.05 16.13
C LYS A 5 -36.74 -38.56 15.87
N LEU A 6 -35.55 -38.05 16.16
CA LEU A 6 -35.17 -36.66 15.93
C LEU A 6 -33.94 -36.66 15.01
N HIS A 7 -34.10 -36.06 13.83
CA HIS A 7 -33.14 -36.11 12.74
C HIS A 7 -32.49 -34.75 12.59
N GLN A 8 -31.18 -34.70 12.81
CA GLN A 8 -30.34 -33.54 12.59
C GLN A 8 -29.19 -33.99 11.68
N PRO A 9 -29.36 -33.94 10.35
CA PRO A 9 -28.48 -34.62 9.40
C PRO A 9 -27.11 -33.93 9.22
N GLN A 10 -27.01 -32.64 9.54
CA GLN A 10 -25.79 -31.86 9.35
C GLN A 10 -24.84 -32.04 10.54
N ASN A 11 -23.67 -32.64 10.30
CA ASN A 11 -22.64 -32.77 11.34
C ASN A 11 -21.78 -31.51 11.45
N LYS A 12 -21.36 -30.95 10.31
CA LYS A 12 -20.53 -29.73 10.24
C LYS A 12 -21.03 -28.82 9.13
N MET A 13 -20.91 -27.52 9.33
CA MET A 13 -21.20 -26.50 8.33
C MET A 13 -20.17 -25.38 8.35
N SER A 14 -19.90 -24.82 7.17
CA SER A 14 -19.13 -23.59 7.01
C SER A 14 -19.96 -22.57 6.25
N VAL A 15 -20.03 -21.36 6.77
CA VAL A 15 -20.86 -20.27 6.24
C VAL A 15 -20.06 -18.96 6.24
N LYS A 16 -20.29 -18.11 5.24
CA LYS A 16 -19.63 -16.81 5.19
C LYS A 16 -20.38 -15.79 6.06
N ALA A 17 -19.65 -14.84 6.61
CA ALA A 17 -20.28 -13.74 7.33
C ALA A 17 -21.24 -12.96 6.40
N GLY A 18 -22.41 -12.58 6.91
CA GLY A 18 -23.50 -11.95 6.16
C GLY A 18 -24.45 -12.92 5.44
N ASP A 19 -24.04 -14.17 5.19
CA ASP A 19 -24.92 -15.17 4.57
C ASP A 19 -25.97 -15.71 5.56
N THR A 20 -26.87 -16.58 5.09
CA THR A 20 -27.87 -17.26 5.92
C THR A 20 -27.47 -18.70 6.22
N LEU A 21 -27.39 -19.05 7.51
CA LEU A 21 -27.18 -20.41 7.98
C LEU A 21 -28.52 -21.16 8.09
N THR A 22 -28.59 -22.38 7.57
CA THR A 22 -29.79 -23.23 7.67
C THR A 22 -29.49 -24.50 8.46
N LEU A 23 -30.11 -24.62 9.64
CA LEU A 23 -29.94 -25.74 10.56
C LEU A 23 -31.16 -26.65 10.49
N ASN A 24 -31.00 -27.85 9.94
CA ASN A 24 -32.07 -28.80 9.69
C ASN A 24 -32.41 -29.62 10.92
N CYS A 25 -33.70 -29.67 11.26
CA CYS A 25 -34.20 -30.59 12.26
C CYS A 25 -35.60 -31.08 11.87
N THR A 26 -35.78 -32.39 11.84
CA THR A 26 -37.11 -32.99 11.63
C THR A 26 -37.36 -34.06 12.68
N VAL A 27 -38.64 -34.30 12.98
CA VAL A 27 -39.07 -35.32 13.92
C VAL A 27 -40.06 -36.26 13.26
N SER A 28 -39.99 -37.53 13.64
CA SER A 28 -40.90 -38.58 13.17
C SER A 28 -41.35 -39.44 14.34
N GLY A 29 -42.57 -39.99 14.25
CA GLY A 29 -43.19 -40.77 15.33
C GLY A 29 -43.90 -39.90 16.38
N SER A 30 -44.63 -40.54 17.28
CA SER A 30 -45.35 -39.86 18.36
C SER A 30 -44.43 -39.61 19.56
N SER A 31 -44.57 -38.47 20.24
CA SER A 31 -43.87 -38.18 21.49
C SER A 31 -44.79 -37.50 22.48
N GLU A 32 -44.40 -37.52 23.76
CA GLU A 32 -45.10 -36.77 24.81
C GLU A 32 -45.16 -35.26 24.46
N PRO A 33 -46.21 -34.55 24.93
CA PRO A 33 -46.31 -33.11 24.76
C PRO A 33 -45.10 -32.37 25.32
N GLY A 34 -44.56 -31.45 24.51
CA GLY A 34 -43.44 -30.61 24.91
C GLY A 34 -42.76 -29.94 23.70
N PRO A 35 -42.06 -28.82 23.91
CA PRO A 35 -41.50 -28.03 22.82
C PRO A 35 -40.26 -28.69 22.21
N VAL A 36 -39.94 -28.30 20.98
CA VAL A 36 -38.62 -28.49 20.38
C VAL A 36 -37.91 -27.13 20.37
N LYS A 37 -36.66 -27.11 20.82
CA LYS A 37 -35.85 -25.89 20.88
C LYS A 37 -34.51 -26.10 20.16
N TRP A 38 -33.95 -25.00 19.67
CA TRP A 38 -32.55 -24.97 19.25
C TRP A 38 -31.68 -24.35 20.33
N LEU A 39 -30.65 -25.08 20.75
CA LEU A 39 -29.66 -24.62 21.71
C LEU A 39 -28.29 -24.50 21.05
N LYS A 40 -27.53 -23.47 21.39
CA LYS A 40 -26.11 -23.34 21.07
C LYS A 40 -25.28 -23.70 22.30
N GLY A 41 -24.28 -24.56 22.13
CA GLY A 41 -23.51 -25.11 23.23
C GLY A 41 -24.28 -26.15 24.05
N TRP A 42 -23.64 -26.70 25.08
CA TRP A 42 -24.22 -27.71 25.95
C TRP A 42 -23.86 -27.45 27.42
N SER A 43 -24.60 -28.09 28.35
CA SER A 43 -24.40 -27.96 29.80
C SER A 43 -24.55 -26.51 30.30
N SER A 44 -23.67 -26.04 31.19
CA SER A 44 -23.71 -24.72 31.83
C SER A 44 -23.54 -23.51 30.90
N GLY A 45 -23.11 -23.72 29.66
CA GLY A 45 -22.93 -22.66 28.66
C GLY A 45 -23.96 -22.69 27.53
N ASN A 46 -25.07 -23.42 27.67
CA ASN A 46 -26.08 -23.48 26.61
C ASN A 46 -26.87 -22.16 26.51
N ARG A 47 -27.18 -21.75 25.28
CA ARG A 47 -28.02 -20.59 24.99
C ARG A 47 -29.15 -21.00 24.08
N THR A 48 -30.39 -20.65 24.42
CA THR A 48 -31.52 -20.84 23.52
C THR A 48 -31.39 -19.90 22.33
N ILE A 49 -31.37 -20.48 21.13
CA ILE A 49 -31.30 -19.77 19.85
C ILE A 49 -32.70 -19.58 19.27
N TYR A 50 -33.57 -20.59 19.44
CA TYR A 50 -34.95 -20.53 18.97
C TYR A 50 -35.88 -21.40 19.83
N GLU A 51 -37.06 -20.86 20.12
CA GLU A 51 -38.21 -21.55 20.69
C GLU A 51 -39.52 -20.89 20.21
N ASP A 52 -40.60 -21.65 20.05
CA ASP A 52 -41.87 -21.14 19.48
C ASP A 52 -42.63 -20.16 20.41
N THR A 53 -42.43 -20.25 21.72
CA THR A 53 -43.18 -19.50 22.73
C THR A 53 -42.40 -18.34 23.36
N GLY A 54 -41.20 -18.03 22.85
CA GLY A 54 -40.28 -17.06 23.44
C GLY A 54 -39.75 -16.04 22.44
N SER A 55 -39.05 -15.02 22.96
CA SER A 55 -38.39 -14.01 22.14
C SER A 55 -37.12 -14.60 21.52
N ALA A 56 -37.22 -15.18 20.32
CA ALA A 56 -36.05 -15.50 19.51
C ALA A 56 -35.34 -14.22 19.04
N SER A 57 -34.03 -14.30 18.77
CA SER A 57 -33.31 -13.23 18.07
C SER A 57 -34.02 -12.90 16.75
N PRO A 58 -34.16 -11.62 16.36
CA PRO A 58 -34.82 -11.23 15.10
C PRO A 58 -34.14 -11.81 13.86
N ARG A 59 -32.87 -12.24 13.98
CA ARG A 59 -32.12 -12.93 12.92
C ARG A 59 -32.58 -14.37 12.68
N VAL A 60 -33.34 -14.97 13.59
CA VAL A 60 -33.67 -16.40 13.59
C VAL A 60 -35.14 -16.63 13.24
N THR A 61 -35.40 -17.48 12.25
CA THR A 61 -36.77 -17.78 11.76
C THR A 61 -36.95 -19.28 11.47
N ARG A 62 -38.19 -19.78 11.54
CA ARG A 62 -38.55 -21.13 11.07
C ARG A 62 -38.49 -21.17 9.54
N ALA A 63 -37.91 -22.23 8.97
CA ALA A 63 -38.00 -22.51 7.53
C ALA A 63 -39.44 -22.85 7.12
N VAL A 64 -40.14 -23.64 7.94
CA VAL A 64 -41.56 -23.96 7.76
C VAL A 64 -42.34 -23.47 8.97
N ASN A 65 -43.11 -22.39 8.76
CA ASN A 65 -43.87 -21.76 9.84
C ASN A 65 -44.92 -22.72 10.41
N ARG A 66 -45.03 -22.80 11.74
CA ARG A 66 -46.02 -23.64 12.48
C ARG A 66 -46.02 -25.13 12.12
N SER A 67 -44.92 -25.67 11.57
CA SER A 67 -44.79 -27.11 11.36
C SER A 67 -44.58 -27.84 12.69
N ASN A 68 -45.24 -28.99 12.84
CA ASN A 68 -45.10 -29.86 14.01
C ASN A 68 -44.06 -30.99 13.79
N THR A 69 -43.56 -31.13 12.57
CA THR A 69 -42.64 -32.21 12.16
C THR A 69 -41.31 -31.68 11.64
N ASP A 70 -41.30 -30.48 11.09
CA ASP A 70 -40.09 -29.76 10.71
C ASP A 70 -39.83 -28.68 11.77
N PHE A 71 -38.59 -28.62 12.25
CA PHE A 71 -38.03 -27.65 13.20
C PHE A 71 -36.76 -26.97 12.65
N THR A 72 -36.57 -26.97 11.33
CA THR A 72 -35.44 -26.34 10.61
C THR A 72 -35.42 -24.81 10.72
N ILE A 73 -34.34 -24.20 11.22
CA ILE A 73 -34.25 -22.74 11.38
C ILE A 73 -33.28 -22.09 10.39
N HIS A 74 -33.54 -20.83 10.06
CA HIS A 74 -32.62 -19.94 9.37
C HIS A 74 -32.07 -18.89 10.32
N ILE A 75 -30.75 -18.73 10.36
CA ILE A 75 -30.07 -17.62 11.04
C ILE A 75 -29.51 -16.71 9.94
N ARG A 76 -30.10 -15.52 9.78
CA ARG A 76 -29.68 -14.52 8.80
C ARG A 76 -28.52 -13.69 9.33
N ASP A 77 -27.79 -13.06 8.42
CA ASP A 77 -26.67 -12.17 8.74
C ASP A 77 -25.74 -12.84 9.74
N VAL A 78 -25.14 -13.96 9.31
CA VAL A 78 -24.25 -14.74 10.17
C VAL A 78 -23.02 -13.91 10.51
N GLN A 79 -22.62 -13.94 11.78
CA GLN A 79 -21.47 -13.19 12.27
C GLN A 79 -20.45 -14.13 12.94
N PRO A 80 -19.18 -13.71 13.16
CA PRO A 80 -18.17 -14.54 13.82
C PRO A 80 -18.59 -15.10 15.19
N GLU A 81 -19.43 -14.39 15.93
CA GLU A 81 -19.99 -14.84 17.19
C GLU A 81 -20.95 -16.03 17.06
N ASP A 82 -21.49 -16.29 15.87
CA ASP A 82 -22.39 -17.41 15.60
C ASP A 82 -21.64 -18.76 15.51
N VAL A 83 -20.30 -18.78 15.54
CA VAL A 83 -19.48 -20.00 15.65
C VAL A 83 -19.88 -20.83 16.89
N GLY A 84 -20.01 -22.14 16.71
CA GLY A 84 -20.27 -23.09 17.81
C GLY A 84 -21.12 -24.28 17.37
N THR A 85 -21.46 -25.13 18.33
CA THR A 85 -22.27 -26.33 18.07
C THR A 85 -23.73 -26.09 18.42
N TYR A 86 -24.63 -26.38 17.48
CA TYR A 86 -26.06 -26.20 17.62
C TYR A 86 -26.77 -27.54 17.75
N TYR A 87 -27.71 -27.65 18.68
CA TYR A 87 -28.45 -28.88 18.97
C TYR A 87 -29.95 -28.63 18.82
N CYS A 88 -30.62 -29.48 18.06
CA CYS A 88 -32.07 -29.59 18.10
C CYS A 88 -32.47 -30.50 19.27
N VAL A 89 -33.35 -30.01 20.14
CA VAL A 89 -33.67 -30.68 21.40
C VAL A 89 -35.18 -30.76 21.59
N LYS A 90 -35.69 -31.98 21.73
CA LYS A 90 -37.08 -32.25 22.13
C LYS A 90 -37.14 -32.31 23.65
N PHE A 91 -38.08 -31.57 24.23
CA PHE A 91 -38.41 -31.58 25.65
C PHE A 91 -39.74 -32.29 25.89
N ARG A 92 -39.90 -32.85 27.08
CA ARG A 92 -41.19 -33.30 27.63
C ARG A 92 -41.57 -32.43 28.82
N LYS A 93 -42.87 -32.19 29.02
CA LYS A 93 -43.35 -31.48 30.22
C LYS A 93 -43.34 -32.43 31.42
N SER A 94 -42.61 -32.06 32.47
CA SER A 94 -42.62 -32.78 33.75
C SER A 94 -43.87 -32.44 34.56
N ALA A 95 -44.24 -33.29 35.51
CA ALA A 95 -45.38 -33.08 36.42
C ALA A 95 -45.20 -31.82 37.29
N SER A 96 -43.95 -31.38 37.51
CA SER A 96 -43.59 -30.14 38.20
C SER A 96 -43.73 -28.87 37.34
N GLY A 97 -44.14 -29.00 36.07
CA GLY A 97 -44.23 -27.88 35.11
C GLY A 97 -42.91 -27.49 34.45
N VAL A 98 -41.79 -28.10 34.86
CA VAL A 98 -40.46 -27.87 34.26
C VAL A 98 -40.27 -28.74 33.01
N ASN A 99 -39.72 -28.17 31.95
CA ASN A 99 -39.40 -28.93 30.74
C ASN A 99 -38.12 -29.76 30.95
N GLU A 100 -38.21 -31.06 30.75
CA GLU A 100 -37.06 -31.99 30.81
C GLU A 100 -36.61 -32.37 29.40
N VAL A 101 -35.31 -32.54 29.20
CA VAL A 101 -34.76 -33.00 27.91
C VAL A 101 -35.23 -34.44 27.67
N PHE A 102 -35.99 -34.66 26.60
CA PHE A 102 -36.43 -36.00 26.18
C PHE A 102 -35.47 -36.62 25.18
N ARG A 103 -35.07 -35.85 24.15
CA ARG A 103 -34.10 -36.31 23.15
C ARG A 103 -33.34 -35.14 22.54
N ARG A 104 -32.08 -35.39 22.17
CA ARG A 104 -31.19 -34.42 21.52
C ARG A 104 -30.72 -34.97 20.18
N GLY A 105 -30.52 -34.09 19.21
CA GLY A 105 -29.80 -34.41 17.98
C GLY A 105 -28.30 -34.59 18.23
N ASN A 106 -27.58 -35.02 17.20
CA ASN A 106 -26.14 -35.23 17.27
C ASN A 106 -25.36 -33.91 17.40
N GLY A 107 -25.96 -32.79 17.01
CA GLY A 107 -25.32 -31.48 16.97
C GLY A 107 -24.73 -31.15 15.60
N THR A 108 -24.74 -29.88 15.25
CA THR A 108 -24.14 -29.33 14.03
C THR A 108 -23.07 -28.34 14.44
N GLU A 109 -21.82 -28.63 14.14
CA GLU A 109 -20.68 -27.73 14.36
C GLU A 109 -20.66 -26.68 13.25
N VAL A 110 -20.80 -25.41 13.62
CA VAL A 110 -20.83 -24.28 12.69
C VAL A 110 -19.53 -23.51 12.77
N SER A 111 -18.87 -23.39 11.62
CA SER A 111 -17.72 -22.51 11.40
C SER A 111 -18.15 -21.31 10.54
N VAL A 112 -17.57 -20.15 10.83
CA VAL A 112 -17.83 -18.91 10.09
C VAL A 112 -16.54 -18.46 9.42
N LEU A 113 -16.66 -17.89 8.22
CA LEU A 113 -15.56 -17.29 7.49
C LEU A 113 -15.91 -15.84 7.14
N ALA A 114 -15.11 -14.88 7.61
CA ALA A 114 -15.22 -13.48 7.23
C ALA A 114 -14.01 -13.08 6.39
N LYS A 115 -14.28 -12.55 5.19
CA LYS A 115 -13.23 -12.16 4.24
C LYS A 115 -12.61 -10.82 4.66
N PRO A 116 -11.28 -10.67 4.64
CA PRO A 116 -10.64 -9.38 4.92
C PRO A 116 -11.03 -8.31 3.91
N SER A 117 -11.00 -7.06 4.35
CA SER A 117 -11.06 -5.89 3.46
C SER A 117 -9.90 -5.90 2.47
N THR A 118 -10.05 -5.20 1.34
CA THR A 118 -8.94 -4.98 0.41
C THR A 118 -7.78 -4.31 1.15
N PRO A 119 -6.55 -4.84 1.07
CA PRO A 119 -5.41 -4.29 1.79
C PRO A 119 -5.08 -2.88 1.31
N ILE A 120 -4.80 -1.97 2.26
CA ILE A 120 -4.40 -0.60 1.97
C ILE A 120 -2.93 -0.46 2.33
N VAL A 121 -2.12 0.02 1.39
CA VAL A 121 -0.69 0.29 1.60
C VAL A 121 -0.48 1.79 1.75
N SER A 122 0.22 2.21 2.80
CA SER A 122 0.61 3.59 3.08
C SER A 122 2.14 3.71 3.17
N GLY A 123 2.68 4.85 2.74
CA GLY A 123 4.11 5.17 2.82
C GLY A 123 4.40 6.39 3.69
N PRO A 124 5.67 6.83 3.77
CA PRO A 124 6.06 8.01 4.52
C PRO A 124 5.44 9.29 3.93
N SER A 125 5.31 10.33 4.77
CA SER A 125 4.78 11.64 4.35
C SER A 125 5.81 12.49 3.59
N GLN A 126 7.10 12.30 3.90
CA GLN A 126 8.20 13.02 3.27
C GLN A 126 8.83 12.19 2.17
N ARG A 127 9.24 12.87 1.09
CA ARG A 127 10.02 12.24 0.02
C ARG A 127 11.45 11.96 0.46
N ALA A 128 12.04 10.93 -0.11
CA ALA A 128 13.39 10.47 0.18
C ALA A 128 14.19 10.23 -1.11
N GLY A 129 15.50 10.40 -0.98
CA GLY A 129 16.47 10.24 -2.05
C GLY A 129 16.86 8.78 -2.33
N PRO A 130 17.51 8.50 -3.48
CA PRO A 130 18.13 7.20 -3.72
C PRO A 130 19.14 6.84 -2.62
N GLY A 131 19.14 5.59 -2.18
CA GLY A 131 19.97 5.08 -1.09
C GLY A 131 19.37 5.29 0.31
N GLN A 132 18.32 6.09 0.45
CA GLN A 132 17.58 6.23 1.71
C GLN A 132 16.48 5.17 1.84
N SER A 133 16.11 4.86 3.08
CA SER A 133 15.08 3.87 3.41
C SER A 133 13.73 4.53 3.69
N GLY A 134 12.65 3.98 3.13
CA GLY A 134 11.26 4.35 3.45
C GLY A 134 10.51 3.23 4.18
N ALA A 135 9.70 3.58 5.17
CA ALA A 135 8.85 2.63 5.91
C ALA A 135 7.41 2.63 5.35
N PHE A 136 6.89 1.45 5.05
CA PHE A 136 5.57 1.26 4.47
C PHE A 136 4.74 0.31 5.34
N ASN A 137 3.45 0.59 5.44
CA ASN A 137 2.49 -0.20 6.21
C ASN A 137 1.39 -0.73 5.30
N CYS A 138 0.94 -1.95 5.55
CA CYS A 138 -0.19 -2.59 4.90
C CYS A 138 -1.21 -2.98 5.96
N THR A 139 -2.47 -2.59 5.77
CA THR A 139 -3.55 -2.87 6.71
C THR A 139 -4.74 -3.52 6.01
N ALA A 140 -5.38 -4.48 6.69
CA ALA A 140 -6.63 -5.10 6.27
C ALA A 140 -7.45 -5.48 7.52
N GLY A 141 -8.77 -5.54 7.41
CA GLY A 141 -9.64 -5.73 8.57
C GLY A 141 -10.91 -6.52 8.35
N GLY A 142 -11.58 -6.83 9.46
CA GLY A 142 -12.88 -7.50 9.50
C GLY A 142 -12.86 -8.97 9.08
N PHE A 143 -11.73 -9.66 9.24
CA PHE A 143 -11.60 -11.07 8.85
C PHE A 143 -11.76 -12.03 10.02
N PHE A 144 -12.09 -13.28 9.69
CA PHE A 144 -12.20 -14.38 10.64
C PHE A 144 -12.06 -15.72 9.89
N PRO A 145 -11.27 -16.70 10.36
CA PRO A 145 -10.54 -16.75 11.65
C PRO A 145 -9.25 -15.92 11.65
N GLU A 146 -8.54 -15.90 12.78
CA GLU A 146 -7.33 -15.10 13.06
C GLU A 146 -6.16 -15.37 12.08
N ASN A 147 -5.99 -16.62 11.65
CA ASN A 147 -4.83 -17.00 10.84
C ASN A 147 -4.83 -16.32 9.47
N ILE A 148 -3.76 -15.56 9.18
CA ILE A 148 -3.60 -14.76 7.96
C ILE A 148 -2.13 -14.74 7.52
N ASP A 149 -1.89 -14.86 6.21
CA ASP A 149 -0.55 -14.80 5.62
C ASP A 149 -0.38 -13.51 4.81
N VAL A 150 0.73 -12.81 5.03
CA VAL A 150 1.04 -11.53 4.39
C VAL A 150 2.40 -11.60 3.73
N LYS A 151 2.45 -11.27 2.44
CA LYS A 151 3.68 -11.27 1.66
C LYS A 151 3.85 -9.95 0.92
N TRP A 152 5.04 -9.38 1.02
CA TRP A 152 5.40 -8.17 0.32
C TRP A 152 6.21 -8.46 -0.94
N PHE A 153 5.96 -7.66 -1.96
CA PHE A 153 6.69 -7.67 -3.21
C PHE A 153 7.04 -6.24 -3.59
N LYS A 154 8.23 -6.05 -4.16
CA LYS A 154 8.57 -4.89 -4.97
C LYS A 154 8.50 -5.36 -6.41
N ASP A 155 7.51 -4.85 -7.13
CA ASP A 155 7.10 -5.37 -8.43
C ASP A 155 6.83 -6.88 -8.34
N GLU A 156 7.61 -7.72 -9.03
CA GLU A 156 7.47 -9.19 -8.98
C GLU A 156 8.42 -9.86 -7.97
N THR A 157 9.36 -9.11 -7.39
CA THR A 157 10.36 -9.67 -6.46
C THR A 157 9.84 -9.65 -5.03
N ARG A 158 9.82 -10.82 -4.39
CA ARG A 158 9.46 -10.96 -2.98
C ARG A 158 10.50 -10.27 -2.09
N ILE A 159 10.03 -9.47 -1.14
CA ILE A 159 10.88 -8.80 -0.16
C ILE A 159 10.60 -9.32 1.25
N SER A 160 11.59 -9.25 2.12
CA SER A 160 11.45 -9.64 3.52
C SER A 160 10.67 -8.57 4.29
N SER A 161 9.73 -9.00 5.13
CA SER A 161 8.89 -8.13 5.95
C SER A 161 8.77 -8.68 7.36
N GLN A 162 8.35 -7.85 8.30
CA GLN A 162 8.00 -8.30 9.64
C GLN A 162 6.73 -9.17 9.60
N LEU A 163 6.59 -10.05 10.60
CA LEU A 163 5.36 -10.81 10.80
C LEU A 163 4.18 -9.85 11.00
N PRO A 164 3.00 -10.16 10.41
CA PRO A 164 1.83 -9.32 10.59
C PRO A 164 1.41 -9.30 12.07
N GLN A 165 1.08 -8.11 12.55
CA GLN A 165 0.43 -7.91 13.84
C GLN A 165 -1.07 -8.08 13.64
N VAL A 166 -1.69 -8.99 14.38
CA VAL A 166 -3.13 -9.25 14.33
C VAL A 166 -3.76 -8.76 15.62
N THR A 167 -4.84 -7.99 15.52
CA THR A 167 -5.58 -7.43 16.67
C THR A 167 -7.05 -7.77 16.57
N GLU A 168 -7.68 -8.05 17.72
CA GLU A 168 -9.11 -8.27 17.77
C GLU A 168 -9.86 -6.95 17.54
N TRP A 169 -10.93 -7.00 16.74
CA TRP A 169 -11.75 -5.87 16.33
C TRP A 169 -13.21 -6.28 16.40
N ARG A 170 -14.08 -5.48 17.02
CA ARG A 170 -15.53 -5.73 17.15
C ARG A 170 -15.86 -7.20 17.43
N GLU A 171 -15.78 -7.60 18.71
CA GLU A 171 -16.13 -8.93 19.26
C GLU A 171 -15.97 -10.10 18.27
N LYS A 172 -14.80 -10.75 18.27
CA LYS A 172 -14.45 -11.92 17.44
C LYS A 172 -14.20 -11.71 15.94
N SER A 173 -14.04 -10.48 15.45
CA SER A 173 -13.36 -10.26 14.16
C SER A 173 -11.92 -9.77 14.36
N TYR A 174 -11.10 -9.81 13.31
CA TYR A 174 -9.69 -9.44 13.40
C TYR A 174 -9.30 -8.40 12.36
N ASN A 175 -8.33 -7.57 12.75
CA ASN A 175 -7.61 -6.65 11.89
C ASN A 175 -6.13 -7.04 11.87
N MET A 176 -5.42 -6.64 10.80
CA MET A 176 -4.00 -6.86 10.69
C MET A 176 -3.26 -5.63 10.19
N SER A 177 -1.99 -5.54 10.59
CA SER A 177 -1.01 -4.60 10.09
C SER A 177 0.32 -5.31 9.82
N SER A 178 0.96 -5.01 8.70
CA SER A 178 2.31 -5.48 8.37
C SER A 178 3.15 -4.32 7.86
N SER A 179 4.44 -4.31 8.21
CA SER A 179 5.37 -3.24 7.85
C SER A 179 6.59 -3.76 7.12
N VAL A 180 7.08 -2.96 6.18
CA VAL A 180 8.33 -3.22 5.45
C VAL A 180 9.13 -1.94 5.27
N THR A 181 10.45 -2.07 5.33
CA THR A 181 11.40 -0.98 5.04
C THR A 181 12.09 -1.28 3.71
N VAL A 182 12.08 -0.31 2.80
CA VAL A 182 12.64 -0.45 1.45
C VAL A 182 13.64 0.66 1.17
N VAL A 183 14.83 0.30 0.71
CA VAL A 183 15.81 1.25 0.20
C VAL A 183 15.39 1.70 -1.20
N LEU A 184 15.26 2.99 -1.40
CA LEU A 184 14.81 3.58 -2.67
C LEU A 184 15.97 3.66 -3.68
N GLY A 185 15.70 3.28 -4.91
CA GLY A 185 16.62 3.40 -6.05
C GLY A 185 16.18 4.48 -7.04
N LYS A 186 17.12 4.93 -7.90
CA LYS A 186 16.80 5.88 -8.99
C LYS A 186 15.74 5.33 -9.96
N GLY A 187 15.78 4.03 -10.25
CA GLY A 187 14.84 3.35 -11.14
C GLY A 187 13.46 3.09 -10.53
N ASP A 188 13.24 3.41 -9.24
CA ASP A 188 11.99 3.09 -8.55
C ASP A 188 10.84 4.03 -8.92
N VAL A 189 11.05 4.98 -9.82
CA VAL A 189 9.99 5.86 -10.34
C VAL A 189 8.83 5.04 -10.91
N LEU A 190 9.12 3.92 -11.57
CA LEU A 190 8.13 3.03 -12.17
C LEU A 190 7.79 1.83 -11.28
N SER A 191 8.44 1.68 -10.13
CA SER A 191 8.27 0.55 -9.23
C SER A 191 7.09 0.75 -8.28
N GLN A 192 6.49 -0.37 -7.90
CA GLN A 192 5.40 -0.41 -6.92
C GLN A 192 5.66 -1.45 -5.84
N LEU A 193 5.17 -1.16 -4.63
CA LEU A 193 5.04 -2.16 -3.58
C LEU A 193 3.68 -2.83 -3.68
N ILE A 194 3.67 -4.15 -3.46
CA ILE A 194 2.47 -4.97 -3.46
C ILE A 194 2.44 -5.74 -2.15
N CYS A 195 1.40 -5.50 -1.35
CA CYS A 195 1.07 -6.30 -0.17
C CYS A 195 0.03 -7.34 -0.58
N LYS A 196 0.40 -8.63 -0.61
CA LYS A 196 -0.50 -9.75 -0.89
C LYS A 196 -0.94 -10.39 0.41
N VAL A 197 -2.25 -10.51 0.59
CA VAL A 197 -2.89 -11.02 1.80
C VAL A 197 -3.68 -12.28 1.46
N GLN A 198 -3.27 -13.40 2.04
CA GLN A 198 -3.91 -14.70 1.87
C GLN A 198 -4.65 -15.07 3.16
N HIS A 199 -5.90 -15.47 3.01
CA HIS A 199 -6.78 -15.83 4.13
C HIS A 199 -7.72 -16.97 3.72
N SER A 200 -8.16 -17.81 4.66
CA SER A 200 -8.98 -18.98 4.37
C SER A 200 -10.39 -18.65 3.85
N ALA A 201 -10.91 -17.46 4.15
CA ALA A 201 -12.18 -16.95 3.64
C ALA A 201 -12.10 -16.42 2.19
N SER A 202 -10.92 -16.41 1.57
CA SER A 202 -10.71 -15.95 0.20
C SER A 202 -9.93 -16.98 -0.63
N PRO A 203 -10.49 -17.47 -1.75
CA PRO A 203 -9.79 -18.44 -2.60
C PRO A 203 -8.59 -17.82 -3.31
N THR A 204 -8.62 -16.50 -3.55
CA THR A 204 -7.53 -15.74 -4.17
C THR A 204 -6.93 -14.74 -3.18
N PRO A 205 -5.61 -14.49 -3.24
CA PRO A 205 -4.98 -13.46 -2.42
C PRO A 205 -5.51 -12.07 -2.77
N LEU A 206 -5.81 -11.28 -1.74
CA LEU A 206 -6.11 -9.85 -1.89
C LEU A 206 -4.82 -9.06 -2.02
N GLN A 207 -4.86 -7.91 -2.69
CA GLN A 207 -3.66 -7.11 -2.96
C GLN A 207 -3.89 -5.63 -2.71
N GLY A 208 -2.98 -5.02 -1.97
CA GLY A 208 -2.82 -3.57 -1.88
C GLY A 208 -1.58 -3.12 -2.65
N ARG A 209 -1.62 -1.95 -3.30
CA ARG A 209 -0.53 -1.44 -4.13
C ARG A 209 -0.14 -0.02 -3.72
N TYR A 210 1.14 0.30 -3.82
CA TYR A 210 1.69 1.64 -3.56
C TYR A 210 2.77 1.99 -4.57
N GLN A 211 2.64 3.11 -5.25
CA GLN A 211 3.62 3.58 -6.24
C GLN A 211 4.79 4.28 -5.53
N LEU A 212 6.02 3.80 -5.71
CA LEU A 212 7.20 4.38 -5.03
C LEU A 212 7.51 5.80 -5.51
N SER A 213 7.08 6.18 -6.72
CA SER A 213 7.11 7.56 -7.22
C SER A 213 6.46 8.60 -6.31
N ARG A 214 5.53 8.19 -5.43
CA ARG A 214 4.89 9.11 -4.48
C ARG A 214 5.85 9.64 -3.41
N VAL A 215 6.88 8.87 -3.09
CA VAL A 215 7.85 9.18 -2.03
C VAL A 215 9.28 9.26 -2.52
N LEU A 216 9.56 8.86 -3.76
CA LEU A 216 10.88 9.03 -4.36
C LEU A 216 11.12 10.50 -4.76
N ARG A 217 12.34 10.96 -4.54
CA ARG A 217 12.89 12.21 -5.06
C ARG A 217 14.29 11.95 -5.59
N VAL A 218 14.57 12.26 -6.84
CA VAL A 218 15.89 12.14 -7.44
C VAL A 218 16.39 13.53 -7.79
N SER A 219 17.51 13.95 -7.19
CA SER A 219 18.08 15.28 -7.43
C SER A 219 18.74 15.37 -8.81
N PRO A 220 18.62 16.52 -9.50
CA PRO A 220 19.20 16.70 -10.83
C PRO A 220 20.73 16.71 -10.81
N SER A 221 21.31 16.27 -11.91
CA SER A 221 22.68 16.64 -12.31
C SER A 221 22.62 17.82 -13.27
N VAL A 222 23.51 18.80 -13.12
CA VAL A 222 23.53 20.02 -13.94
C VAL A 222 24.87 20.12 -14.66
N ASP A 223 24.82 20.27 -15.97
CA ASP A 223 25.98 20.52 -16.83
C ASP A 223 25.75 21.80 -17.62
N VAL A 224 26.79 22.62 -17.78
CA VAL A 224 26.73 23.86 -18.57
C VAL A 224 27.82 23.80 -19.62
N ASN A 225 27.40 23.86 -20.89
CA ASN A 225 28.26 23.67 -22.04
C ASN A 225 28.11 24.89 -22.96
N ASN A 226 29.19 25.24 -23.67
CA ASN A 226 29.17 26.21 -24.76
C ASN A 226 29.19 25.48 -26.10
N GLU A 227 28.37 25.94 -27.06
CA GLU A 227 28.34 25.34 -28.41
C GLU A 227 29.49 25.85 -29.30
N GLN A 228 30.14 26.97 -28.94
CA GLN A 228 31.24 27.58 -29.70
C GLN A 228 32.60 27.41 -28.99
N LYS A 229 33.68 27.38 -29.79
CA LYS A 229 35.05 27.38 -29.28
C LYS A 229 35.29 28.65 -28.47
N SER A 230 35.72 28.47 -27.22
CA SER A 230 36.24 29.53 -26.38
C SER A 230 37.73 29.73 -26.69
N PRO A 231 38.24 30.97 -26.81
CA PRO A 231 37.55 32.27 -26.69
C PRO A 231 36.72 32.64 -27.94
N ILE A 232 35.66 33.45 -27.77
CA ILE A 232 34.78 33.94 -28.85
C ILE A 232 35.18 35.35 -29.32
N GLU A 233 35.01 35.70 -30.59
CA GLU A 233 35.26 37.07 -31.08
C GLU A 233 34.24 38.09 -30.53
N VAL A 234 34.68 39.34 -30.36
CA VAL A 234 33.83 40.49 -29.96
C VAL A 234 32.62 40.63 -30.90
N ASN A 235 31.48 41.03 -30.35
CA ASN A 235 30.18 41.21 -31.03
C ASN A 235 29.54 39.95 -31.61
N LYS A 236 30.13 38.76 -31.43
CA LYS A 236 29.44 37.50 -31.71
C LYS A 236 28.52 37.11 -30.56
N THR A 237 27.45 36.39 -30.89
CA THR A 237 26.54 35.82 -29.88
C THR A 237 27.09 34.47 -29.43
N MET A 238 27.32 34.33 -28.11
CA MET A 238 27.63 33.08 -27.44
C MET A 238 26.35 32.43 -26.94
N LYS A 239 26.24 31.11 -27.11
CA LYS A 239 25.11 30.32 -26.62
C LYS A 239 25.56 29.34 -25.55
N PHE A 240 25.04 29.53 -24.34
CA PHE A 240 25.18 28.62 -23.22
C PHE A 240 23.98 27.68 -23.16
N THR A 241 24.26 26.39 -23.03
CA THR A 241 23.23 25.37 -22.84
C THR A 241 23.42 24.75 -21.46
N CYS A 242 22.40 24.85 -20.62
CA CYS A 242 22.32 24.18 -19.33
C CYS A 242 21.50 22.90 -19.49
N HIS A 243 22.15 21.75 -19.29
CA HIS A 243 21.51 20.44 -19.35
C HIS A 243 21.27 19.92 -17.93
N VAL A 244 20.01 19.91 -17.53
CA VAL A 244 19.52 19.38 -16.26
C VAL A 244 19.06 17.94 -16.49
N LYS A 245 19.71 16.96 -15.84
CA LYS A 245 19.55 15.53 -16.14
C LYS A 245 19.09 14.74 -14.92
N GLY A 246 18.23 13.74 -15.17
CA GLY A 246 18.03 12.59 -14.29
C GLY A 246 17.33 12.92 -12.97
N PHE A 247 16.36 13.84 -12.98
CA PHE A 247 15.62 14.24 -11.78
C PHE A 247 14.20 13.70 -11.74
N TYR A 248 13.60 13.69 -10.55
CA TYR A 248 12.20 13.35 -10.31
C TYR A 248 11.75 13.92 -8.95
N PRO A 249 10.57 14.53 -8.80
CA PRO A 249 9.47 14.68 -9.76
C PRO A 249 9.74 15.70 -10.89
N GLU A 250 8.77 15.90 -11.78
CA GLU A 250 8.92 16.74 -12.99
C GLU A 250 9.18 18.22 -12.70
N ASN A 251 8.67 18.76 -11.58
CA ASN A 251 8.69 20.20 -11.35
C ASN A 251 10.10 20.71 -10.99
N VAL A 252 10.66 21.53 -11.89
CA VAL A 252 11.96 22.21 -11.73
C VAL A 252 11.86 23.68 -12.10
N THR A 253 12.68 24.51 -11.46
CA THR A 253 12.86 25.91 -11.84
C THR A 253 14.30 26.13 -12.25
N VAL A 254 14.52 26.72 -13.42
CA VAL A 254 15.85 27.07 -13.94
C VAL A 254 16.01 28.59 -13.99
N SER A 255 17.10 29.09 -13.43
CA SER A 255 17.47 30.50 -13.46
C SER A 255 18.90 30.66 -13.98
N TRP A 256 19.12 31.66 -14.84
CA TRP A 256 20.46 32.08 -15.23
C TRP A 256 20.90 33.28 -14.43
N LEU A 257 22.14 33.26 -13.96
CA LEU A 257 22.78 34.40 -13.29
C LEU A 257 24.03 34.83 -14.05
N GLU A 258 24.25 36.14 -14.13
CA GLU A 258 25.48 36.77 -14.59
C GLU A 258 26.16 37.40 -13.38
N ASN A 259 27.36 36.93 -13.04
CA ASN A 259 28.13 37.39 -11.87
C ASN A 259 27.31 37.37 -10.56
N GLY A 260 26.43 36.37 -10.41
CA GLY A 260 25.55 36.19 -9.24
C GLY A 260 24.22 36.96 -9.29
N VAL A 261 23.99 37.79 -10.30
CA VAL A 261 22.73 38.52 -10.49
C VAL A 261 21.82 37.75 -11.44
N LYS A 262 20.58 37.48 -11.05
CA LYS A 262 19.61 36.75 -11.88
C LYS A 262 19.25 37.57 -13.13
N ILE A 263 19.45 37.00 -14.31
CA ILE A 263 19.18 37.64 -15.62
C ILE A 263 18.03 37.00 -16.39
N LYS A 264 17.73 35.71 -16.13
CA LYS A 264 16.63 34.98 -16.77
C LYS A 264 16.08 33.94 -15.80
N GLU A 265 14.77 33.74 -15.82
CA GLU A 265 14.09 32.65 -15.11
C GLU A 265 13.13 31.97 -16.08
N GLU A 266 13.22 30.65 -16.18
CA GLU A 266 12.29 29.87 -16.98
C GLU A 266 11.14 29.37 -16.12
N LYS A 267 9.93 29.80 -16.48
CA LYS A 267 8.69 29.49 -15.75
C LYS A 267 7.86 28.38 -16.39
N ASP A 268 8.03 28.15 -17.69
CA ASP A 268 7.24 27.21 -18.50
C ASP A 268 8.11 26.17 -19.22
N SER A 269 9.19 25.73 -18.58
CA SER A 269 10.04 24.67 -19.13
C SER A 269 9.30 23.33 -19.04
N GLN A 270 9.09 22.66 -20.18
CA GLN A 270 8.53 21.30 -20.22
C GLN A 270 9.67 20.28 -20.23
N PRO A 271 9.92 19.55 -19.13
CA PRO A 271 10.92 18.51 -19.12
C PRO A 271 10.49 17.35 -20.02
N SER A 272 11.45 16.73 -20.68
CA SER A 272 11.23 15.49 -21.42
C SER A 272 11.55 14.27 -20.56
N VAL A 273 10.81 13.18 -20.77
CA VAL A 273 11.10 11.90 -20.11
C VAL A 273 12.48 11.39 -20.56
N PHE A 274 13.33 11.15 -19.57
CA PHE A 274 14.63 10.50 -19.67
C PHE A 274 14.52 9.01 -19.29
N HIS A 275 15.64 8.29 -19.30
CA HIS A 275 15.70 6.87 -18.93
C HIS A 275 15.05 6.58 -17.57
N GLN A 276 14.30 5.47 -17.50
CA GLN A 276 13.66 4.93 -16.29
C GLN A 276 12.63 5.87 -15.62
N GLY A 277 11.97 6.74 -16.40
CA GLY A 277 10.92 7.63 -15.89
C GLY A 277 11.45 8.88 -15.19
N LEU A 278 12.76 9.08 -15.15
CA LEU A 278 13.37 10.34 -14.75
C LEU A 278 13.11 11.41 -15.81
N PHE A 279 13.36 12.68 -15.50
CA PHE A 279 13.21 13.79 -16.43
C PHE A 279 14.56 14.40 -16.79
N GLU A 280 14.62 15.01 -17.97
CA GLU A 280 15.68 15.92 -18.37
C GLU A 280 15.10 17.24 -18.93
N LEU A 281 15.87 18.31 -18.82
CA LEU A 281 15.53 19.62 -19.35
C LEU A 281 16.78 20.30 -19.91
N ARG A 282 16.62 21.02 -21.02
CA ARG A 282 17.66 21.89 -21.59
C ARG A 282 17.18 23.33 -21.59
N SER A 283 17.93 24.20 -20.93
CA SER A 283 17.73 25.65 -20.96
C SER A 283 18.86 26.29 -21.76
N GLN A 284 18.54 27.29 -22.57
CA GLN A 284 19.52 28.02 -23.39
C GLN A 284 19.55 29.49 -23.00
N LEU A 285 20.75 30.06 -23.00
CA LEU A 285 21.01 31.47 -22.79
C LEU A 285 21.90 31.99 -23.92
N GLU A 286 21.43 32.99 -24.64
CA GLU A 286 22.19 33.70 -25.66
C GLU A 286 22.72 35.02 -25.09
N VAL A 287 24.01 35.27 -25.26
CA VAL A 287 24.71 36.44 -24.74
C VAL A 287 25.56 37.06 -25.84
N GLN A 288 25.41 38.36 -26.08
CA GLN A 288 26.33 39.08 -26.97
C GLN A 288 27.68 39.32 -26.28
N ALA A 289 28.78 38.99 -26.97
CA ALA A 289 30.15 39.13 -26.47
C ALA A 289 30.63 40.60 -26.59
N THR A 290 30.24 41.42 -25.62
CA THR A 290 30.76 42.79 -25.47
C THR A 290 32.04 42.78 -24.62
N GLU A 291 32.94 43.75 -24.82
CA GLU A 291 34.20 43.82 -24.06
C GLU A 291 33.99 43.82 -22.54
N GLU A 292 32.92 44.48 -22.08
CA GLU A 292 32.51 44.54 -20.66
C GLU A 292 32.17 43.17 -20.06
N LYS A 293 31.74 42.21 -20.90
CA LYS A 293 31.35 40.86 -20.48
C LYS A 293 32.53 39.87 -20.52
N ASN A 294 33.73 40.29 -20.92
CA ASN A 294 34.91 39.43 -20.92
C ASN A 294 35.25 39.00 -19.49
N GLY A 295 35.33 37.69 -19.24
CA GLY A 295 35.53 37.10 -17.92
C GLY A 295 34.25 37.00 -17.07
N SER A 296 33.08 37.37 -17.59
CA SER A 296 31.81 37.23 -16.86
C SER A 296 31.43 35.77 -16.65
N MET A 297 30.91 35.49 -15.45
CA MET A 297 30.48 34.16 -15.02
C MET A 297 28.99 33.98 -15.27
N PHE A 298 28.63 32.98 -16.06
CA PHE A 298 27.25 32.59 -16.32
C PHE A 298 26.93 31.31 -15.57
N THR A 299 26.02 31.40 -14.60
CA THR A 299 25.62 30.29 -13.73
C THR A 299 24.22 29.83 -14.06
N CYS A 300 24.04 28.54 -14.33
CA CYS A 300 22.73 27.91 -14.35
C CYS A 300 22.40 27.41 -12.94
N LEU A 301 21.36 27.96 -12.33
CA LEU A 301 20.86 27.62 -11.01
C LEU A 301 19.54 26.86 -11.13
N VAL A 302 19.49 25.67 -10.54
CA VAL A 302 18.34 24.77 -10.61
C VAL A 302 17.80 24.52 -9.22
N VAL A 303 16.49 24.77 -9.04
CA VAL A 303 15.75 24.43 -7.83
C VAL A 303 14.78 23.30 -8.16
N HIS A 304 14.80 22.23 -7.37
CA HIS A 304 14.00 21.03 -7.62
C HIS A 304 13.38 20.49 -6.33
N ASP A 305 12.06 20.40 -6.30
CA ASP A 305 11.26 19.83 -5.19
C ASP A 305 11.59 20.45 -3.80
N ALA A 306 11.71 21.77 -3.77
CA ALA A 306 12.05 22.58 -2.58
C ALA A 306 13.38 22.19 -1.88
N GLN A 307 14.32 21.61 -2.63
CA GLN A 307 15.67 21.33 -2.15
C GLN A 307 16.58 22.56 -2.24
N ALA A 308 17.76 22.45 -1.61
CA ALA A 308 18.85 23.38 -1.85
C ALA A 308 19.17 23.42 -3.37
N PRO A 309 19.46 24.62 -3.92
CA PRO A 309 19.75 24.75 -5.34
C PRO A 309 21.00 23.98 -5.75
N VAL A 310 20.98 23.39 -6.94
CA VAL A 310 22.15 22.81 -7.62
C VAL A 310 22.54 23.77 -8.74
N ASN A 311 23.83 24.03 -8.93
CA ASN A 311 24.28 24.92 -9.99
C ASN A 311 25.56 24.45 -10.67
N GLN A 312 25.79 25.01 -11.84
CA GLN A 312 27.04 24.89 -12.57
C GLN A 312 27.28 26.20 -13.34
N SER A 313 28.54 26.56 -13.56
CA SER A 313 28.89 27.83 -14.19
C SER A 313 29.88 27.67 -15.33
N ALA A 314 29.84 28.61 -16.27
CA ALA A 314 30.81 28.75 -17.36
C ALA A 314 31.25 30.21 -17.48
N ILE A 315 32.49 30.42 -17.92
CA ILE A 315 33.07 31.75 -18.11
C ILE A 315 33.04 32.11 -19.59
N LEU A 316 32.65 33.35 -19.90
CA LEU A 316 32.77 33.91 -21.24
C LEU A 316 34.17 34.52 -21.43
N TRP A 317 34.97 33.94 -22.32
CA TRP A 317 36.26 34.52 -22.73
C TRP A 317 36.15 35.10 -24.13
N ILE A 318 36.61 36.33 -24.30
CA ILE A 318 36.52 37.07 -25.56
C ILE A 318 37.92 37.32 -26.12
N VAL A 319 38.12 37.05 -27.41
CA VAL A 319 39.35 37.39 -28.14
C VAL A 319 39.12 38.67 -28.95
N SER A 320 40.02 39.65 -28.78
CA SER A 320 40.06 40.86 -29.60
C SER A 320 40.78 40.58 -30.91
N PRO A 321 40.27 41.08 -32.07
CA PRO A 321 40.93 40.93 -33.36
C PRO A 321 42.37 41.49 -33.41
N ASP A 322 42.71 42.42 -32.52
CA ASP A 322 43.99 43.17 -32.54
C ASP A 322 45.18 42.46 -31.86
N GLN A 323 45.09 41.16 -31.55
CA GLN A 323 46.21 40.40 -30.94
C GLN A 323 46.86 39.32 -31.83
N GLU A 324 46.56 39.27 -33.12
CA GLU A 324 47.43 38.57 -34.10
C GLU A 324 48.64 39.45 -34.44
N GLY A 325 49.56 39.63 -33.49
CA GLY A 325 50.71 40.49 -33.74
C GLY A 325 51.65 40.77 -32.59
N GLN A 326 51.83 39.87 -31.62
CA GLN A 326 53.04 39.95 -30.79
C GLN A 326 53.52 38.58 -30.32
N ASP A 327 54.50 38.07 -31.05
CA ASP A 327 55.39 36.99 -30.67
C ASP A 327 55.99 37.27 -29.27
N LYS A 328 55.69 36.38 -28.32
CA LYS A 328 56.47 36.21 -27.09
C LYS A 328 56.56 34.73 -26.75
N GLY A 329 57.60 34.10 -27.29
CA GLY A 329 58.62 33.43 -26.49
C GLY A 329 58.13 32.35 -25.54
N SER A 330 58.36 31.11 -25.96
CA SER A 330 58.48 29.90 -25.13
C SER A 330 59.04 30.16 -23.71
N GLN A 331 58.29 29.77 -22.68
CA GLN A 331 58.87 29.34 -21.41
C GLN A 331 58.16 28.09 -20.90
N ILE A 332 58.84 26.96 -21.09
CA ILE A 332 58.60 25.72 -20.36
C ILE A 332 59.22 25.92 -18.97
N TYR A 333 58.41 25.85 -17.91
CA TYR A 333 58.90 25.58 -16.57
C TYR A 333 58.40 24.21 -16.13
N SER A 334 59.30 23.23 -16.22
CA SER A 334 59.25 21.99 -15.46
C SER A 334 59.69 22.28 -14.02
N GLY A 335 58.81 22.06 -13.06
CA GLY A 335 59.13 22.11 -11.63
C GLY A 335 58.69 20.81 -10.95
N GLU A 336 59.63 19.89 -10.78
CA GLU A 336 59.51 18.76 -9.87
C GLU A 336 59.36 19.26 -8.43
N SER A 337 58.36 18.76 -7.70
CA SER A 337 58.33 18.84 -6.24
C SER A 337 58.57 17.46 -5.64
N LYS A 338 59.84 17.19 -5.31
CA LYS A 338 60.21 16.24 -4.26
C LYS A 338 59.76 16.81 -2.91
N LEU A 339 59.05 16.03 -2.11
CA LEU A 339 59.15 16.09 -0.66
C LEU A 339 59.43 14.68 -0.14
N GLY A 340 60.69 14.45 0.24
CA GLY A 340 61.07 13.45 1.24
C GLY A 340 60.78 14.00 2.64
N GLY A 341 60.39 13.10 3.54
CA GLY A 341 59.86 13.43 4.86
C GLY A 341 60.88 13.73 5.95
N VAL A 342 60.31 13.99 7.13
CA VAL A 342 60.65 13.40 8.44
C VAL A 342 59.32 13.12 9.13
#